data_AF-A0A962ZCM5-F1
#
_entry.id   AF-A0A962ZCM5-F1
#
_cell.length_a   1.000
_cell.length_b   1.000
_cell.length_c   1.000
_cell.angle_alpha   90.00
_cell.angle_beta   90.00
_cell.angle_gamma   90.00
#
_symmetry.space_group_name_H-M   'P 1'
#
loop_
_entity.id
_entity.type
_entity.pdbx_description
1 polymer ?
#
loop_
_entity_poly.entity_id
_entity_poly.type
_entity_poly.pdbx_seq_one_letter_code
_entity_poly.pdbx_strand_id
1 'polypeptide(L)' 'MKIQRAYTKAGESPYEAIPFRLASSEIRNPDGTVVFRLDEAEVPSGWSQVAVDVLAQKYFRKAGVPARLKVVR' A
#
# COMPACT_ATOMS: atom_id res chain seq x y z
N MET A 1 -22.44 -5.71 -25.68
CA MET A 1 -22.20 -6.30 -24.35
C MET A 1 -22.61 -5.29 -23.28
N LYS A 2 -23.59 -5.61 -22.42
CA LYS A 2 -23.96 -4.78 -21.25
C LYS A 2 -23.41 -5.45 -19.99
N ILE A 3 -22.52 -4.78 -19.27
CA ILE A 3 -22.05 -5.22 -17.95
C ILE A 3 -22.90 -4.49 -16.90
N GLN A 4 -23.65 -5.24 -16.10
CA GLN A 4 -24.35 -4.69 -14.95
C GLN A 4 -23.38 -4.47 -13.79
N ARG A 5 -23.51 -3.33 -13.11
CA ARG A 5 -22.71 -3.00 -11.92
C ARG A 5 -23.42 -3.51 -10.68
N ALA A 6 -22.68 -4.13 -9.76
CA ALA A 6 -23.20 -4.63 -8.48
C ALA A 6 -22.81 -3.73 -7.31
N TYR A 7 -21.54 -3.32 -7.24
CA TYR A 7 -20.96 -2.57 -6.11
C TYR A 7 -20.37 -1.21 -6.51
N THR A 8 -20.60 -0.78 -7.74
CA THR A 8 -20.08 0.48 -8.28
C THR A 8 -21.19 1.28 -8.93
N LYS A 9 -21.03 2.60 -8.96
CA LYS A 9 -21.95 3.51 -9.64
C LYS A 9 -21.30 4.06 -10.90
N ALA A 10 -22.12 4.42 -11.88
CA ALA A 10 -21.62 5.01 -13.11
C ALA A 10 -21.17 6.46 -12.83
N GLY A 11 -19.96 6.82 -13.29
CA GLY A 11 -19.41 8.17 -13.10
C GLY A 11 -18.71 8.40 -11.77
N GLU A 12 -18.73 7.44 -10.85
CA GLU A 12 -18.06 7.51 -9.54
C GLU A 12 -16.85 6.58 -9.48
N SER A 13 -15.84 6.96 -8.69
CA SER A 13 -14.71 6.08 -8.43
C SER A 13 -15.15 4.93 -7.51
N PRO A 14 -14.72 3.67 -7.75
CA PRO A 14 -14.98 2.56 -6.83
C PRO A 14 -14.45 2.80 -5.40
N TYR A 15 -13.46 3.69 -5.24
CA TYR A 15 -12.86 4.03 -3.95
C TYR A 15 -13.59 5.15 -3.20
N GLU A 16 -14.51 5.87 -3.86
CA GLU A 16 -15.15 7.07 -3.32
C GLU A 16 -16.00 6.78 -2.08
N ALA A 17 -16.57 5.58 -2.00
CA ALA A 17 -17.34 5.13 -0.84
C ALA A 17 -16.47 4.55 0.30
N ILE A 18 -15.14 4.43 0.11
CA ILE A 18 -14.23 3.85 1.09
C ILE A 18 -13.49 5.00 1.80
N PRO A 19 -13.65 5.18 3.11
CA PRO A 19 -12.90 6.21 3.82
C PRO A 19 -11.44 5.79 3.96
N PHE A 20 -10.51 6.67 3.61
CA PHE A 20 -9.06 6.46 3.77
C PHE A 20 -8.47 7.33 4.88
N ARG A 21 -7.39 6.85 5.48
CA ARG A 21 -6.57 7.58 6.45
C ARG A 21 -5.10 7.41 6.11
N LEU A 22 -4.28 8.36 6.56
CA LEU A 22 -2.84 8.20 6.55
C LEU A 22 -2.39 7.28 7.68
N ALA A 23 -1.40 6.44 7.40
CA ALA A 23 -0.77 5.55 8.35
C ALA A 23 0.74 5.48 8.11
N SER A 24 1.51 5.30 9.18
CA SER A 24 2.93 4.96 9.07
C SER A 24 3.14 3.48 9.36
N SER A 25 4.14 2.88 8.73
CA SER A 25 4.62 1.53 9.01
C SER A 25 6.13 1.55 9.17
N GLU A 26 6.62 0.86 10.19
CA GLU A 26 8.04 0.79 10.50
C GLU A 26 8.43 -0.64 10.86
N ILE A 27 9.44 -1.17 10.17
CA ILE A 27 10.00 -2.50 10.40
C ILE A 27 11.38 -2.31 11.01
N ARG A 28 11.61 -2.88 12.20
CA ARG A 28 12.88 -2.81 12.92
C ARG A 28 13.55 -4.17 13.04
N ASN A 29 14.87 -4.16 13.12
CA ASN A 29 15.67 -5.30 13.55
C ASN A 29 15.53 -5.52 15.08
N PRO A 30 15.93 -6.70 15.60
CA PRO A 30 15.93 -6.97 17.04
C PRO A 30 16.79 -5.99 17.86
N ASP A 31 17.83 -5.41 17.26
CA ASP A 31 18.67 -4.38 17.87
C ASP A 31 18.05 -2.98 17.87
N GLY A 32 16.83 -2.84 17.34
CA GLY A 32 16.08 -1.58 17.28
C GLY A 32 16.35 -0.72 16.04
N THR A 33 17.32 -1.09 15.19
CA THR A 33 17.61 -0.35 13.94
C THR A 33 16.48 -0.48 12.93
N VAL A 34 16.19 0.60 12.19
CA VAL A 34 15.09 0.63 11.21
C VAL A 34 15.54 -0.03 9.91
N VAL A 35 14.82 -1.08 9.50
CA VAL A 35 15.01 -1.80 8.23
C VAL A 35 14.23 -1.15 7.11
N PHE A 36 13.03 -0.66 7.43
CA PHE A 36 12.13 -0.04 6.48
C PHE A 36 11.18 0.89 7.22
N ARG A 37 10.89 2.04 6.63
CA ARG A 37 9.89 2.97 7.11
C ARG A 37 9.12 3.53 5.93
N LEU A 38 7.81 3.56 6.05
CA LEU A 38 6.90 4.21 5.13
C LEU A 38 5.98 5.11 5.95
N ASP A 39 6.06 6.40 5.71
CA ASP A 39 5.16 7.38 6.28
C ASP A 39 4.05 7.73 5.29
N GLU A 40 2.92 8.21 5.80
CA GLU A 40 1.81 8.77 5.01
C GLU A 40 1.24 7.79 3.97
N ALA A 41 1.21 6.49 4.27
CA ALA A 41 0.52 5.52 3.44
C ALA A 41 -1.00 5.71 3.57
N GLU A 42 -1.66 5.97 2.45
CA GLU A 42 -3.11 6.06 2.39
C GLU A 42 -3.72 4.65 2.40
N VAL A 43 -4.46 4.33 3.45
CA VAL A 43 -5.05 3.00 3.68
C VAL A 43 -6.52 3.12 4.08
N PRO A 44 -7.37 2.10 3.81
CA PRO A 44 -8.74 2.12 4.28
C PRO A 44 -8.80 2.29 5.81
N SER A 45 -9.67 3.18 6.27
CA SER A 45 -9.69 3.64 7.67
C SER A 45 -9.95 2.51 8.67
N GLY A 46 -10.70 1.48 8.26
CA GLY A 46 -11.01 0.30 9.08
C GLY A 46 -9.87 -0.73 9.19
N TRP A 47 -8.73 -0.52 8.52
CA TRP A 47 -7.61 -1.45 8.62
C TRP A 47 -6.86 -1.31 9.95
N SER A 48 -6.57 -2.46 10.55
CA SER A 48 -5.69 -2.55 11.71
C SER A 48 -4.25 -2.20 11.32
N GLN A 49 -3.44 -1.79 12.29
CA GLN A 49 -2.02 -1.51 12.05
C GLN A 49 -1.29 -2.73 11.47
N VAL A 50 -1.62 -3.95 11.92
CA VAL A 50 -1.06 -5.19 11.37
C VAL A 50 -1.36 -5.33 9.86
N ALA A 51 -2.55 -4.97 9.40
CA ALA A 51 -2.89 -5.00 7.97
C ALA A 51 -2.06 -3.97 7.17
N VAL A 52 -1.85 -2.78 7.74
CA VAL A 52 -0.97 -1.75 7.16
C VAL A 52 0.47 -2.25 7.05
N ASP A 53 0.99 -2.89 8.11
CA ASP A 53 2.36 -3.41 8.13
C ASP A 53 2.54 -4.57 7.13
N VAL A 54 1.55 -5.44 6.98
CA VAL A 54 1.58 -6.49 5.95
C VAL A 54 1.59 -5.90 4.54
N LEU A 55 0.78 -4.87 4.26
CA LEU A 55 0.80 -4.15 2.98
C LEU A 55 2.19 -3.55 2.72
N ALA A 56 2.73 -2.82 3.70
CA ALA A 56 4.03 -2.17 3.64
C ALA A 56 5.16 -3.16 3.37
N GLN A 57 5.19 -4.28 4.11
CA GLN A 57 6.19 -5.32 3.95
C GLN A 57 6.12 -6.02 2.58
N LYS A 58 4.90 -6.30 2.06
CA LYS A 58 4.73 -7.08 0.83
C LYS A 58 4.89 -6.25 -0.45
N TYR A 59 4.42 -5.01 -0.45
CA TYR A 59 4.27 -4.24 -1.68
C TYR A 59 5.15 -2.98 -1.73
N PHE A 60 5.49 -2.38 -0.59
CA PHE A 60 6.29 -1.15 -0.57
C PHE A 60 7.76 -1.38 -0.22
N ARG A 61 8.08 -2.49 0.45
CA ARG A 61 9.48 -2.87 0.71
C ARG A 61 10.17 -3.32 -0.59
N LYS A 62 11.08 -2.48 -1.10
CA LYS A 62 11.87 -2.72 -2.32
C LYS A 62 13.09 -3.62 -2.12
N ALA A 63 13.04 -4.57 -1.18
CA ALA A 63 14.17 -5.47 -0.95
C ALA A 63 14.41 -6.34 -2.19
N GLY A 64 15.61 -6.27 -2.76
CA GLY A 64 15.97 -6.99 -4.00
C GLY A 64 15.58 -6.29 -5.31
N VAL A 65 14.91 -5.14 -5.27
CA VAL A 65 14.65 -4.33 -6.47
C VAL A 65 15.88 -3.45 -6.76
N PRO A 66 16.51 -3.56 -7.95
CA PRO A 66 17.67 -2.73 -8.29
C PRO A 66 17.34 -1.23 -8.28
N ALA A 67 18.19 -0.44 -7.64
CA ALA A 67 18.03 1.02 -7.61
C ALA A 67 18.30 1.69 -8.97
N ARG A 68 19.04 1.00 -9.86
CA ARG A 68 19.37 1.48 -11.20
C ARG A 68 19.29 0.30 -12.18
N LEU A 69 18.69 0.53 -13.34
CA LEU A 69 18.61 -0.44 -14.41
C LEU A 69 19.73 -0.18 -15.44
N LYS A 70 20.29 -1.25 -16.00
CA LYS A 70 21.18 -1.18 -17.16
C LYS A 70 20.32 -1.33 -18.41
N VAL A 71 20.37 -0.35 -19.32
CA VAL A 71 19.69 -0.44 -20.61
C VAL A 71 20.30 -1.60 -21.41
N VAL A 72 19.45 -2.51 -21.87
CA VAL A 72 19.80 -3.56 -22.82
C VAL A 72 19.38 -3.06 -24.20
N ARG A 73 20.34 -2.98 -25.13
CA ARG A 73 20.11 -2.65 -26.54
C ARG A 73 20.30 -3.89 -27.37
#